data_AF-A0A4Q7DH00-F1
#
_entry.id   AF-A0A4Q7DH00-F1
#
_cell.length_a   1.000
_cell.length_b   1.000
_cell.length_c   1.000
_cell.angle_alpha   90.00
_cell.angle_beta   90.00
_cell.angle_gamma   90.00
#
_symmetry.space_group_name_H-M   'P 1'
#
loop_
_entity.id
_entity.type
_entity.pdbx_description
1 polymer ?
#
loop_
_entity_poly.entity_id
_entity_poly.type
_entity_poly.pdbx_seq_one_letter_code
_entity_poly.pdbx_strand_id
1 'polypeptide(L)'
;MKSLFKISVSLVVLYATCITSFASATSNRTKVNIIPLGSYASSRIVTTSNADSSMADLSVNLKAILFDEIQPAVQILHEELRPLSVKYKIVETKNDAGWSDYIREAHQLAKASEAEWQPLVDRNPLIPVSLEEIDAAYKRVTRSLSTTEKHKSNPRFFLVLGVDALKLTQSPAAENAVIQAASQGNFLESSSSDYMPYTDYIYDQTQGPRVSLASLAALIVRDYCMRSTPTDKTPKQPLLEDNLASFKLESGAVLENGYLKPALLNDHDQETFATRLETAGPGDLRILAQPGYSEDGKNILQVLNFAPAYQGFHPPASGSAGHRICKFLVPPQYRATAQLAVMKAVKTGRRIPLHLTLIGQGAFKNPSDVMKKALKDVYDTVQGYDVDVYIHVFSKSGLDKLQPNLPSEIGTLTVSSNKDFDMFAPGKPFDPYIFYTMSSSF
;
A
#
# COMPACT_ATOMS: atom_id res chain seq x y z
N MET A 1 12.97 -26.11 -71.47
CA MET A 1 14.25 -26.25 -70.76
C MET A 1 13.97 -26.25 -69.26
N LYS A 2 14.13 -27.44 -68.65
CA LYS A 2 14.17 -27.84 -67.22
C LYS A 2 13.11 -27.24 -66.27
N SER A 3 11.96 -27.89 -66.04
CA SER A 3 11.68 -28.98 -65.06
C SER A 3 11.88 -28.54 -63.60
N LEU A 4 10.84 -28.21 -62.80
CA LEU A 4 9.84 -29.06 -62.11
C LEU A 4 10.25 -29.54 -60.69
N PHE A 5 9.29 -29.48 -59.77
CA PHE A 5 9.11 -30.16 -58.46
C PHE A 5 9.63 -29.57 -57.12
N LYS A 6 8.74 -28.82 -56.42
CA LYS A 6 7.95 -29.19 -55.22
C LYS A 6 8.54 -30.14 -54.15
N ILE A 7 8.62 -29.71 -52.87
CA ILE A 7 7.89 -30.20 -51.65
C ILE A 7 8.63 -29.88 -50.32
N SER A 8 7.81 -29.56 -49.31
CA SER A 8 8.02 -29.24 -47.89
C SER A 8 8.86 -30.21 -47.03
N VAL A 9 9.24 -29.78 -45.82
CA VAL A 9 8.96 -30.42 -44.50
C VAL A 9 9.66 -29.65 -43.34
N SER A 10 8.94 -29.49 -42.23
CA SER A 10 9.34 -28.90 -40.94
C SER A 10 10.38 -29.74 -40.17
N LEU A 11 11.16 -29.14 -39.25
CA LEU A 11 11.62 -29.86 -38.05
C LEU A 11 12.04 -28.94 -36.89
N VAL A 12 11.54 -29.30 -35.70
CA VAL A 12 11.86 -28.85 -34.33
C VAL A 12 12.95 -29.78 -33.77
N VAL A 13 14.00 -29.28 -33.10
CA VAL A 13 14.75 -30.05 -32.07
C VAL A 13 15.34 -29.13 -30.98
N LEU A 14 15.17 -29.60 -29.74
CA LEU A 14 15.63 -29.14 -28.43
C LEU A 14 17.15 -28.87 -28.31
N TYR A 15 17.52 -27.98 -27.38
CA TYR A 15 18.85 -27.97 -26.74
C TYR A 15 18.75 -28.44 -25.29
N ALA A 16 19.51 -29.49 -24.96
CA ALA A 16 19.78 -29.96 -23.61
C ALA A 16 21.29 -29.85 -23.34
N THR A 17 21.61 -29.27 -22.18
CA THR A 17 22.77 -29.46 -21.29
C THR A 17 24.08 -30.05 -21.84
N CYS A 18 25.19 -29.33 -21.61
CA CYS A 18 26.43 -29.97 -21.18
C CYS A 18 27.28 -29.03 -20.30
N ILE A 19 27.45 -29.42 -19.04
CA ILE A 19 28.47 -28.95 -18.10
C ILE A 19 29.64 -29.93 -18.23
N THR A 20 30.86 -29.45 -18.49
CA THR A 20 32.09 -29.67 -17.68
C THR A 20 33.36 -29.24 -18.42
N SER A 21 34.09 -28.31 -17.78
CA SER A 21 35.54 -28.29 -17.55
C SER A 21 36.53 -28.18 -18.73
N PHE A 22 37.31 -27.09 -18.75
CA PHE A 22 38.79 -27.14 -18.61
C PHE A 22 39.36 -25.74 -18.27
N ALA A 23 40.26 -25.70 -17.27
CA ALA A 23 41.17 -24.60 -16.95
C ALA A 23 42.17 -24.39 -18.12
N SER A 24 42.84 -23.27 -18.38
CA SER A 24 43.64 -22.37 -17.53
C SER A 24 44.16 -21.24 -18.43
N ALA A 25 44.13 -19.96 -17.99
CA ALA A 25 45.23 -19.00 -18.18
C ALA A 25 44.90 -17.66 -17.51
N THR A 26 45.87 -17.18 -16.74
CA THR A 26 45.92 -16.02 -15.84
C THR A 26 45.91 -14.66 -16.54
N SER A 27 45.20 -13.67 -15.98
CA SER A 27 45.58 -12.24 -16.04
C SER A 27 44.74 -11.41 -15.05
N ASN A 28 45.42 -10.51 -14.35
CA ASN A 28 44.99 -9.74 -13.18
C ASN A 28 43.70 -8.92 -13.36
N ARG A 29 42.68 -9.19 -12.53
CA ARG A 29 41.69 -8.18 -12.10
C ARG A 29 41.34 -8.36 -10.62
N THR A 30 41.25 -7.23 -9.95
CA THR A 30 40.88 -7.00 -8.56
C THR A 30 39.67 -7.84 -8.16
N LYS A 31 39.84 -8.74 -7.18
CA LYS A 31 38.76 -9.55 -6.61
C LYS A 31 37.77 -8.65 -5.87
N VAL A 32 36.62 -8.41 -6.47
CA VAL A 32 35.40 -8.11 -5.72
C VAL A 32 34.97 -9.43 -5.08
N ASN A 33 34.99 -9.50 -3.74
CA ASN A 33 34.44 -10.63 -3.01
C ASN A 33 32.92 -10.60 -3.18
N ILE A 34 32.41 -11.35 -4.16
CA ILE A 34 31.01 -11.75 -4.19
C ILE A 34 30.85 -12.81 -3.10
N ILE A 35 30.30 -12.39 -1.97
CA ILE A 35 29.90 -13.28 -0.88
C ILE A 35 28.76 -14.15 -1.44
N PRO A 36 28.84 -15.49 -1.37
CA PRO A 36 27.70 -16.32 -1.73
C PRO A 36 26.56 -16.00 -0.78
N LEU A 37 25.36 -15.73 -1.31
CA LEU A 37 24.11 -15.65 -0.57
C LEU A 37 23.89 -16.98 0.16
N GLY A 38 24.45 -17.08 1.36
CA GLY A 38 24.29 -18.20 2.28
C GLY A 38 22.88 -18.17 2.85
N SER A 39 22.20 -19.30 2.66
CA SER A 39 21.01 -19.78 3.38
C SER A 39 20.38 -18.81 4.38
N TYR A 40 19.36 -18.07 3.93
CA TYR A 40 18.36 -17.57 4.86
C TYR A 40 17.63 -18.75 5.48
N ALA A 41 17.38 -18.60 6.78
CA ALA A 41 16.88 -19.59 7.70
C ALA A 41 15.78 -20.48 7.11
N SER A 42 15.90 -21.78 7.39
CA SER A 42 14.80 -22.73 7.31
C SER A 42 13.64 -22.20 8.17
N SER A 43 12.71 -21.50 7.54
CA SER A 43 11.36 -21.35 8.06
C SER A 43 10.79 -22.77 8.09
N ARG A 44 10.37 -23.22 9.27
CA ARG A 44 9.47 -24.36 9.36
C ARG A 44 8.26 -24.00 8.52
N ILE A 45 8.17 -24.55 7.32
CA ILE A 45 6.95 -24.62 6.53
C ILE A 45 6.00 -25.44 7.40
N VAL A 46 5.15 -24.78 8.17
CA VAL A 46 3.94 -25.40 8.68
C VAL A 46 3.12 -25.67 7.43
N THR A 47 3.09 -26.93 7.00
CA THR A 47 2.32 -27.36 5.84
C THR A 47 0.83 -27.26 6.19
N THR A 48 0.25 -26.07 6.05
CA THR A 48 -1.20 -25.85 6.04
C THR A 48 -1.73 -26.27 4.67
N SER A 49 -1.83 -27.58 4.44
CA SER A 49 -2.21 -28.16 3.14
C SER A 49 -3.54 -27.65 2.58
N ASN A 50 -4.42 -27.10 3.42
CA ASN A 50 -5.72 -26.58 3.00
C ASN A 50 -5.71 -25.10 2.59
N ALA A 51 -4.76 -24.30 3.10
CA ALA A 51 -4.64 -22.89 2.72
C ALA A 51 -4.03 -22.76 1.31
N ASP A 52 -3.05 -23.60 0.98
CA ASP A 52 -2.34 -23.54 -0.30
C ASP A 52 -3.23 -23.87 -1.50
N SER A 53 -4.18 -24.80 -1.37
CA SER A 53 -5.14 -25.09 -2.45
C SER A 53 -6.13 -23.94 -2.67
N SER A 54 -6.54 -23.25 -1.61
CA SER A 54 -7.44 -22.09 -1.71
C SER A 54 -6.80 -20.86 -2.37
N MET A 55 -5.47 -20.79 -2.42
CA MET A 55 -4.70 -19.69 -3.01
C MET A 55 -4.29 -19.94 -4.48
N ALA A 56 -4.46 -21.17 -4.98
CA ALA A 56 -3.96 -21.59 -6.30
C ALA A 56 -4.61 -20.82 -7.47
N ASP A 57 -5.86 -20.39 -7.35
CA ASP A 57 -6.58 -19.67 -8.42
C ASP A 57 -6.57 -18.14 -8.24
N LEU A 58 -5.78 -17.60 -7.30
CA LEU A 58 -5.62 -16.15 -7.21
C LEU A 58 -4.93 -15.61 -8.46
N SER A 59 -5.25 -14.37 -8.82
CA SER A 59 -4.50 -13.66 -9.86
C SER A 59 -3.02 -13.58 -9.48
N VAL A 60 -2.18 -13.41 -10.50
CA VAL A 60 -0.73 -13.22 -10.30
C VAL A 60 -0.46 -12.03 -9.37
N ASN A 61 -1.25 -10.95 -9.48
CA ASN A 61 -1.06 -9.75 -8.66
C ASN A 61 -1.43 -9.99 -7.20
N LEU A 62 -2.58 -10.63 -6.93
CA LEU A 62 -2.95 -10.96 -5.56
C LEU A 62 -1.98 -11.95 -4.92
N LYS A 63 -1.46 -12.92 -5.69
CA LYS A 63 -0.39 -13.79 -5.21
C LYS A 63 0.83 -12.96 -4.83
N ALA A 64 1.33 -12.12 -5.73
CA ALA A 64 2.48 -11.28 -5.46
C ALA A 64 2.30 -10.45 -4.17
N ILE A 65 1.11 -9.87 -3.95
CA ILE A 65 0.77 -9.14 -2.72
C ILE A 65 0.80 -10.04 -1.48
N LEU A 66 0.17 -11.21 -1.53
CA LEU A 66 0.04 -12.10 -0.37
C LEU A 66 1.34 -12.85 -0.03
N PHE A 67 2.18 -13.08 -1.02
CA PHE A 67 3.49 -13.74 -0.89
C PHE A 67 4.63 -12.74 -0.64
N ASP A 68 4.32 -11.44 -0.48
CA ASP A 68 5.33 -10.39 -0.31
C ASP A 68 6.38 -10.39 -1.44
N GLU A 69 5.95 -10.68 -2.66
CA GLU A 69 6.82 -10.64 -3.83
C GLU A 69 7.14 -9.19 -4.18
N ILE A 70 8.23 -8.71 -3.61
CA ILE A 70 8.76 -7.37 -3.89
C ILE A 70 9.31 -7.35 -5.31
N GLN A 71 8.87 -6.36 -6.10
CA GLN A 71 9.30 -6.23 -7.49
C GLN A 71 10.84 -6.14 -7.60
N PRO A 72 11.47 -6.81 -8.59
CA PRO A 72 12.92 -6.78 -8.74
C PRO A 72 13.52 -5.37 -8.81
N ALA A 73 12.83 -4.43 -9.48
CA ALA A 73 13.26 -3.02 -9.52
C ALA A 73 13.29 -2.36 -8.13
N VAL A 74 12.30 -2.66 -7.28
CA VAL A 74 12.26 -2.17 -5.89
C VAL A 74 13.40 -2.79 -5.07
N GLN A 75 13.70 -4.08 -5.28
CA GLN A 75 14.82 -4.74 -4.59
C GLN A 75 16.17 -4.11 -4.96
N ILE A 76 16.43 -3.91 -6.26
CA ILE A 76 17.68 -3.28 -6.75
C ILE A 76 17.82 -1.88 -6.19
N LEU A 77 16.79 -1.05 -6.33
CA LEU A 77 16.81 0.32 -5.81
C LEU A 77 17.00 0.33 -4.30
N HIS A 78 16.34 -0.54 -3.54
CA HIS A 78 16.53 -0.59 -2.09
C HIS A 78 17.98 -0.91 -1.70
N GLU A 79 18.62 -1.88 -2.36
CA GLU A 79 20.03 -2.22 -2.11
C GLU A 79 20.98 -1.07 -2.48
N GLU A 80 20.72 -0.36 -3.58
CA GLU A 80 21.47 0.83 -3.98
C GLU A 80 21.33 2.00 -2.99
N LEU A 81 20.13 2.16 -2.42
CA LEU A 81 19.82 3.24 -1.49
C LEU A 81 20.31 2.96 -0.07
N ARG A 82 20.54 1.69 0.30
CA ARG A 82 20.95 1.30 1.66
C ARG A 82 22.21 2.02 2.18
N PRO A 83 23.31 2.16 1.40
CA PRO A 83 24.46 2.95 1.83
C PRO A 83 24.13 4.42 2.13
N LEU A 84 23.19 5.02 1.39
CA LEU A 84 22.73 6.38 1.62
C LEU A 84 21.89 6.48 2.89
N SER A 85 20.96 5.53 3.13
CA SER A 85 20.20 5.45 4.39
C SER A 85 21.12 5.41 5.61
N VAL A 86 22.23 4.65 5.54
CA VAL A 86 23.27 4.61 6.58
C VAL A 86 24.04 5.93 6.67
N LYS A 87 24.47 6.51 5.55
CA LYS A 87 25.19 7.80 5.50
C LYS A 87 24.41 8.92 6.19
N TYR A 88 23.11 8.99 5.94
CA TYR A 88 22.20 9.99 6.50
C TYR A 88 21.57 9.58 7.84
N LYS A 89 21.89 8.39 8.34
CA LYS A 89 21.36 7.82 9.58
C LYS A 89 19.83 7.89 9.62
N ILE A 90 19.17 7.49 8.54
CA ILE A 90 17.72 7.70 8.37
C ILE A 90 16.87 7.01 9.45
N VAL A 91 17.36 5.89 9.97
CA VAL A 91 16.72 5.18 11.09
C VAL A 91 16.84 5.95 12.42
N GLU A 92 17.89 6.76 12.60
CA GLU A 92 18.17 7.51 13.83
C GLU A 92 17.74 8.98 13.74
N THR A 93 17.67 9.54 12.53
CA THR A 93 17.43 10.97 12.35
C THR A 93 16.01 11.33 12.77
N LYS A 94 15.91 12.39 13.57
CA LYS A 94 14.62 12.92 14.03
C LYS A 94 14.15 14.12 13.20
N ASN A 95 14.99 14.66 12.32
CA ASN A 95 14.70 15.87 11.57
C ASN A 95 14.47 15.60 10.08
N ASP A 96 13.65 16.46 9.46
CA ASP A 96 13.32 16.40 8.04
C ASP A 96 14.49 16.82 7.14
N ALA A 97 15.50 17.51 7.69
CA ALA A 97 16.67 17.93 6.92
C ALA A 97 17.50 16.73 6.42
N GLY A 98 17.78 15.77 7.31
CA GLY A 98 18.49 14.54 6.92
C GLY A 98 17.70 13.70 5.91
N TRP A 99 16.37 13.66 6.04
CA TRP A 99 15.51 13.03 5.06
C TRP A 99 15.51 13.75 3.71
N SER A 100 15.46 15.09 3.70
CA SER A 100 15.50 15.88 2.45
C SER A 100 16.81 15.65 1.68
N ASP A 101 17.95 15.65 2.37
CA ASP A 101 19.25 15.37 1.74
C ASP A 101 19.33 13.93 1.22
N TYR A 102 18.85 12.96 2.00
CA TYR A 102 18.75 11.56 1.58
C TYR A 102 17.90 11.38 0.33
N ILE A 103 16.67 11.91 0.32
CA ILE A 103 15.72 11.78 -0.80
C ILE A 103 16.31 12.42 -2.07
N ARG A 104 17.01 13.55 -1.94
CA ARG A 104 17.65 14.22 -3.08
C ARG A 104 18.77 13.38 -3.67
N GLU A 105 19.66 12.85 -2.84
CA GLU A 105 20.77 12.00 -3.34
C GLU A 105 20.24 10.66 -3.87
N ALA A 106 19.22 10.08 -3.22
CA ALA A 106 18.50 8.91 -3.68
C ALA A 106 17.87 9.12 -5.07
N HIS A 107 17.26 10.28 -5.31
CA HIS A 107 16.73 10.64 -6.62
C HIS A 107 17.81 10.66 -7.71
N GLN A 108 18.97 11.26 -7.42
CA GLN A 108 20.09 11.29 -8.36
C GLN A 108 20.65 9.89 -8.63
N LEU A 109 20.77 9.07 -7.59
CA LEU A 109 21.23 7.68 -7.72
C LEU A 109 20.27 6.86 -8.58
N ALA A 110 18.97 6.89 -8.28
CA ALA A 110 17.94 6.18 -9.02
C ALA A 110 17.85 6.62 -10.49
N LYS A 111 18.12 7.90 -10.76
CA LYS A 111 18.24 8.43 -12.13
C LYS A 111 19.48 7.91 -12.85
N ALA A 112 20.60 7.80 -12.16
CA ALA A 112 21.84 7.27 -12.73
C ALA A 112 21.74 5.76 -13.03
N SER A 113 20.98 5.00 -12.24
CA SER A 113 20.74 3.56 -12.42
C SER A 113 19.44 3.24 -13.19
N GLU A 114 18.75 4.23 -13.76
CA GLU A 114 17.45 4.04 -14.43
C GLU A 114 17.48 2.94 -15.50
N ALA A 115 18.55 2.88 -16.30
CA ALA A 115 18.71 1.87 -17.34
C ALA A 115 18.76 0.42 -16.81
N GLU A 116 19.06 0.21 -15.53
CA GLU A 116 19.15 -1.12 -14.91
C GLU A 116 17.80 -1.60 -14.41
N TRP A 117 17.05 -0.73 -13.70
CA TRP A 117 15.79 -1.11 -13.07
C TRP A 117 14.56 -0.85 -13.95
N GLN A 118 14.59 0.14 -14.85
CA GLN A 118 13.46 0.49 -15.71
C GLN A 118 12.96 -0.69 -16.57
N PRO A 119 13.82 -1.48 -17.25
CA PRO A 119 13.35 -2.62 -18.04
C PRO A 119 12.72 -3.74 -17.19
N LEU A 120 12.98 -3.78 -15.88
CA LEU A 120 12.32 -4.70 -14.96
C LEU A 120 10.91 -4.24 -14.62
N VAL A 121 10.72 -2.93 -14.45
CA VAL A 121 9.40 -2.32 -14.26
C VAL A 121 8.54 -2.48 -15.52
N ASP A 122 9.11 -2.22 -16.70
CA ASP A 122 8.36 -2.34 -17.96
C ASP A 122 7.90 -3.78 -18.24
N ARG A 123 8.69 -4.78 -17.79
CA ARG A 123 8.34 -6.21 -17.89
C ARG A 123 7.37 -6.68 -16.80
N ASN A 124 7.32 -5.99 -15.67
CA ASN A 124 6.47 -6.33 -14.54
C ASN A 124 5.84 -5.05 -13.95
N PRO A 125 4.91 -4.42 -14.68
CA PRO A 125 4.32 -3.15 -14.25
C PRO A 125 3.53 -3.33 -12.95
N LEU A 126 3.38 -2.25 -12.18
CA LEU A 126 2.46 -2.23 -11.05
C LEU A 126 1.02 -2.32 -11.58
N ILE A 127 0.32 -3.40 -11.22
CA ILE A 127 -1.07 -3.63 -11.62
C ILE A 127 -1.97 -3.53 -10.39
N PRO A 128 -2.83 -2.51 -10.31
CA PRO A 128 -3.85 -2.42 -9.27
C PRO A 128 -4.85 -3.56 -9.39
N VAL A 129 -5.39 -3.97 -8.24
CA VAL A 129 -6.34 -5.08 -8.13
C VAL A 129 -7.73 -4.52 -7.84
N SER A 130 -8.79 -5.08 -8.46
CA SER A 130 -10.16 -4.63 -8.18
C SER A 130 -10.60 -5.03 -6.77
N LEU A 131 -11.49 -4.23 -6.17
CA LEU A 131 -12.02 -4.54 -4.84
C LEU A 131 -12.87 -5.82 -4.85
N GLU A 132 -13.53 -6.12 -5.98
CA GLU A 132 -14.27 -7.38 -6.16
C GLU A 132 -13.34 -8.59 -6.14
N GLU A 133 -12.17 -8.49 -6.78
CA GLU A 133 -11.19 -9.57 -6.79
C GLU A 133 -10.64 -9.84 -5.38
N ILE A 134 -10.34 -8.77 -4.62
CA ILE A 134 -9.93 -8.87 -3.21
C ILE A 134 -11.02 -9.51 -2.36
N ASP A 135 -12.28 -9.10 -2.54
CA ASP A 135 -13.41 -9.64 -1.78
C ASP A 135 -13.67 -11.12 -2.10
N ALA A 136 -13.57 -11.51 -3.37
CA ALA A 136 -13.69 -12.90 -3.80
C ALA A 136 -12.57 -13.78 -3.23
N ALA A 137 -11.32 -13.28 -3.25
CA ALA A 137 -10.17 -13.94 -2.64
C ALA A 137 -10.36 -14.08 -1.12
N TYR A 138 -10.74 -13.01 -0.43
CA TYR A 138 -11.01 -13.02 1.01
C TYR A 138 -12.08 -14.05 1.37
N LYS A 139 -13.22 -14.06 0.68
CA LYS A 139 -14.30 -15.04 0.90
C LYS A 139 -13.81 -16.48 0.70
N ARG A 140 -12.97 -16.72 -0.29
CA ARG A 140 -12.40 -18.05 -0.56
C ARG A 140 -11.46 -18.51 0.55
N VAL A 141 -10.50 -17.66 0.92
CA VAL A 141 -9.50 -17.92 1.97
C VAL A 141 -10.17 -18.10 3.33
N THR A 142 -11.20 -17.32 3.63
CA THR A 142 -11.89 -17.42 4.92
C THR A 142 -12.89 -18.57 4.96
N ARG A 143 -13.49 -19.00 3.84
CA ARG A 143 -14.39 -20.17 3.81
C ARG A 143 -13.67 -21.50 4.01
N SER A 144 -12.40 -21.61 3.58
CA SER A 144 -11.62 -22.84 3.73
C SER A 144 -11.17 -23.12 5.18
N LEU A 145 -11.25 -22.11 6.06
CA LEU A 145 -10.94 -22.26 7.48
C LEU A 145 -12.06 -22.96 8.23
N SER A 146 -11.68 -23.93 9.07
CA SER A 146 -12.62 -24.55 10.01
C SER A 146 -13.17 -23.53 11.00
N THR A 147 -14.38 -23.76 11.53
CA THR A 147 -14.96 -22.93 12.59
C THR A 147 -14.06 -22.81 13.82
N THR A 148 -13.30 -23.85 14.14
CA THR A 148 -12.29 -23.85 15.20
C THR A 148 -11.06 -22.99 14.90
N GLU A 149 -10.71 -22.78 13.63
CA GLU A 149 -9.61 -21.89 13.22
C GLU A 149 -10.06 -20.42 13.20
N LYS A 150 -11.33 -20.15 12.88
CA LYS A 150 -11.93 -18.81 12.84
C LYS A 150 -12.13 -18.13 14.20
N HIS A 151 -12.02 -18.87 15.30
CA HIS A 151 -12.39 -18.38 16.64
C HIS A 151 -11.27 -18.50 17.68
N LYS A 152 -10.02 -18.75 17.27
CA LYS A 152 -8.89 -18.82 18.23
C LYS A 152 -8.30 -17.48 18.60
N SER A 153 -8.57 -16.43 17.84
CA SER A 153 -7.95 -15.11 18.07
C SER A 153 -8.94 -13.97 17.90
N ASN A 154 -8.78 -12.96 18.77
CA ASN A 154 -9.48 -11.69 18.65
C ASN A 154 -8.55 -10.64 18.05
N PRO A 155 -9.06 -9.79 17.15
CA PRO A 155 -8.32 -8.61 16.72
C PRO A 155 -8.10 -7.68 17.91
N ARG A 156 -6.96 -6.98 17.90
CA ARG A 156 -6.64 -5.96 18.93
C ARG A 156 -6.65 -4.59 18.28
N PHE A 157 -7.17 -3.59 18.98
CA PHE A 157 -7.26 -2.23 18.47
C PHE A 157 -6.44 -1.28 19.34
N PHE A 158 -5.60 -0.49 18.68
CA PHE A 158 -4.68 0.46 19.27
C PHE A 158 -4.93 1.84 18.67
N LEU A 159 -4.98 2.86 19.52
CA LEU A 159 -4.92 4.26 19.10
C LEU A 159 -3.49 4.75 19.24
N VAL A 160 -2.94 5.28 18.15
CA VAL A 160 -1.58 5.80 18.12
C VAL A 160 -1.67 7.32 17.95
N LEU A 161 -1.16 8.06 18.94
CA LEU A 161 -1.30 9.52 19.00
C LEU A 161 0.04 10.22 18.80
N GLY A 162 0.07 11.12 17.82
CA GLY A 162 1.18 12.05 17.58
C GLY A 162 2.38 11.45 16.85
N VAL A 163 2.28 10.19 16.43
CA VAL A 163 3.35 9.54 15.67
C VAL A 163 3.33 10.02 14.24
N ASP A 164 4.49 10.49 13.81
CA ASP A 164 4.76 10.84 12.43
C ASP A 164 4.67 9.60 11.54
N ALA A 165 3.85 9.69 10.48
CA ALA A 165 3.53 8.56 9.64
C ALA A 165 4.78 7.99 8.91
N LEU A 166 5.79 8.83 8.68
CA LEU A 166 7.09 8.45 8.12
C LEU A 166 7.86 7.48 9.03
N LYS A 167 7.66 7.60 10.35
CA LYS A 167 8.38 6.83 11.36
C LYS A 167 7.64 5.56 11.77
N LEU A 168 6.46 5.29 11.19
CA LEU A 168 5.69 4.09 11.52
C LEU A 168 6.50 2.82 11.28
N THR A 169 7.30 2.82 10.22
CA THR A 169 8.14 1.67 9.84
C THR A 169 9.27 1.39 10.81
N GLN A 170 9.66 2.36 11.64
CA GLN A 170 10.70 2.18 12.67
C GLN A 170 10.21 1.31 13.84
N SER A 171 8.89 1.20 14.04
CA SER A 171 8.32 0.31 15.06
C SER A 171 8.49 -1.17 14.69
N PRO A 172 8.69 -2.09 15.65
CA PRO A 172 8.58 -3.52 15.46
C PRO A 172 7.20 -3.94 14.97
N ALA A 173 6.16 -3.14 15.27
CA ALA A 173 4.83 -3.35 14.73
C ALA A 173 4.75 -3.09 13.21
N ALA A 174 5.81 -2.62 12.56
CA ALA A 174 5.83 -2.49 11.10
C ALA A 174 6.30 -3.75 10.36
N GLU A 175 6.89 -4.73 11.06
CA GLU A 175 7.43 -5.92 10.41
C GLU A 175 6.29 -6.76 9.79
N ASN A 176 6.34 -6.92 8.45
CA ASN A 176 5.29 -7.54 7.64
C ASN A 176 3.91 -6.85 7.76
N ALA A 177 3.91 -5.57 8.11
CA ALA A 177 2.68 -4.80 8.32
C ALA A 177 1.97 -4.45 7.00
N VAL A 178 0.66 -4.36 7.08
CA VAL A 178 -0.18 -3.69 6.07
C VAL A 178 -0.36 -2.24 6.51
N ILE A 179 0.11 -1.31 5.70
CA ILE A 179 0.09 0.12 6.02
C ILE A 179 -0.76 0.86 4.99
N GLN A 180 -1.87 1.42 5.45
CA GLN A 180 -2.71 2.28 4.64
C GLN A 180 -2.00 3.62 4.41
N ALA A 181 -1.85 4.01 3.15
CA ALA A 181 -1.30 5.29 2.74
C ALA A 181 -2.37 6.08 1.99
N ALA A 182 -2.54 7.36 2.32
CA ALA A 182 -3.36 8.23 1.48
C ALA A 182 -2.70 8.36 0.10
N SER A 183 -3.55 8.29 -0.93
CA SER A 183 -3.17 8.49 -2.32
C SER A 183 -4.25 9.32 -3.05
N GLN A 184 -3.87 9.93 -4.16
CA GLN A 184 -4.77 10.33 -5.22
C GLN A 184 -5.22 9.09 -6.04
N GLY A 185 -6.15 9.27 -6.98
CA GLY A 185 -6.64 8.22 -7.88
C GLY A 185 -5.59 7.66 -8.87
N ASN A 186 -4.40 8.26 -8.92
CA ASN A 186 -3.23 7.75 -9.63
C ASN A 186 -2.21 7.03 -8.72
N PHE A 187 -2.56 6.80 -7.45
CA PHE A 187 -1.68 6.20 -6.44
C PHE A 187 -0.43 7.00 -6.09
N LEU A 188 -0.38 8.28 -6.48
CA LEU A 188 0.61 9.27 -6.04
C LEU A 188 -0.06 10.28 -5.10
N GLU A 189 0.75 11.08 -4.40
CA GLU A 189 0.29 12.14 -3.52
C GLU A 189 0.58 13.53 -4.08
N SER A 190 -0.36 14.44 -3.85
CA SER A 190 -0.21 15.89 -4.03
C SER A 190 -1.34 16.61 -3.29
N SER A 191 -1.04 17.84 -2.84
CA SER A 191 -2.00 18.73 -2.17
C SER A 191 -2.95 19.43 -3.15
N SER A 192 -2.79 19.20 -4.47
CA SER A 192 -3.63 19.77 -5.51
C SER A 192 -3.75 18.81 -6.70
N SER A 193 -4.40 19.28 -7.77
CA SER A 193 -4.41 18.55 -9.04
C SER A 193 -3.10 18.67 -9.80
N ASP A 194 -2.15 19.49 -9.37
CA ASP A 194 -0.81 19.51 -9.97
C ASP A 194 0.00 18.32 -9.47
N TYR A 195 0.81 17.73 -10.35
CA TYR A 195 1.77 16.71 -9.95
C TYR A 195 2.79 17.28 -8.97
N MET A 196 2.96 16.60 -7.84
CA MET A 196 3.99 16.90 -6.84
C MET A 196 5.11 15.85 -6.96
N PRO A 197 6.36 16.26 -7.25
CA PRO A 197 7.49 15.35 -7.22
C PRO A 197 7.62 14.63 -5.88
N TYR A 198 7.94 13.33 -5.89
CA TYR A 198 8.18 12.59 -4.65
C TYR A 198 9.32 13.19 -3.81
N THR A 199 10.24 13.94 -4.43
CA THR A 199 11.29 14.67 -3.72
C THR A 199 10.76 15.76 -2.81
N ASP A 200 9.54 16.24 -3.06
CA ASP A 200 8.90 17.30 -2.30
C ASP A 200 7.96 16.75 -1.21
N TYR A 201 7.73 15.43 -1.17
CA TYR A 201 6.85 14.78 -0.20
C TYR A 201 7.29 15.04 1.24
N ILE A 202 8.59 15.27 1.48
CA ILE A 202 9.11 15.53 2.82
C ILE A 202 8.60 16.85 3.40
N TYR A 203 8.24 17.81 2.54
CA TYR A 203 7.72 19.12 2.95
C TYR A 203 6.21 19.09 3.19
N ASP A 204 5.53 18.06 2.73
CA ASP A 204 4.12 17.81 3.04
C ASP A 204 4.01 16.92 4.29
N GLN A 205 3.56 17.53 5.38
CA GLN A 205 3.42 16.89 6.69
C GLN A 205 2.10 16.11 6.84
N THR A 206 1.30 15.99 5.77
CA THR A 206 0.13 15.11 5.77
C THR A 206 0.55 13.64 5.76
N GLN A 207 -0.35 12.75 6.18
CA GLN A 207 0.03 11.35 6.41
C GLN A 207 0.37 10.59 5.11
N GLY A 208 -0.22 10.93 3.96
CA GLY A 208 0.01 10.22 2.70
C GLY A 208 1.45 10.31 2.18
N PRO A 209 2.01 11.52 2.00
CA PRO A 209 3.40 11.71 1.59
C PRO A 209 4.38 11.08 2.59
N ARG A 210 4.11 11.27 3.89
CA ARG A 210 4.92 10.71 4.98
C ARG A 210 4.93 9.18 4.99
N VAL A 211 3.77 8.51 4.87
CA VAL A 211 3.73 7.05 4.74
C VAL A 211 4.43 6.59 3.47
N SER A 212 4.18 7.26 2.34
CA SER A 212 4.79 6.89 1.05
C SER A 212 6.32 6.85 1.13
N LEU A 213 6.92 7.87 1.75
CA LEU A 213 8.36 7.98 1.97
C LEU A 213 8.94 6.88 2.88
N ALA A 214 8.11 6.18 3.65
CA ALA A 214 8.57 5.10 4.52
C ALA A 214 9.07 3.86 3.76
N SER A 215 8.88 3.81 2.43
CA SER A 215 9.53 2.87 1.50
C SER A 215 9.94 3.62 0.22
N LEU A 216 11.11 4.27 0.23
CA LEU A 216 11.49 5.18 -0.85
C LEU A 216 11.70 4.45 -2.19
N ALA A 217 12.31 3.27 -2.16
CA ALA A 217 12.49 2.46 -3.38
C ALA A 217 11.16 2.10 -4.06
N ALA A 218 10.15 1.70 -3.27
CA ALA A 218 8.81 1.41 -3.77
C ALA A 218 8.12 2.66 -4.33
N LEU A 219 8.26 3.81 -3.64
CA LEU A 219 7.75 5.10 -4.12
C LEU A 219 8.39 5.53 -5.44
N ILE A 220 9.70 5.36 -5.63
CA ILE A 220 10.39 5.70 -6.89
C ILE A 220 9.83 4.89 -8.07
N VAL A 221 9.68 3.58 -7.89
CA VAL A 221 9.11 2.69 -8.93
C VAL A 221 7.65 3.04 -9.21
N ARG A 222 6.87 3.34 -8.16
CA ARG A 222 5.47 3.75 -8.29
C ARG A 222 5.34 5.07 -9.04
N ASP A 223 6.14 6.06 -8.66
CA ASP A 223 6.24 7.35 -9.32
C ASP A 223 6.63 7.20 -10.80
N TYR A 224 7.57 6.32 -11.15
CA TYR A 224 7.85 6.01 -12.55
C TYR A 224 6.63 5.39 -13.27
N CYS A 225 5.97 4.38 -12.69
CA CYS A 225 4.83 3.70 -13.33
C CYS A 225 3.65 4.64 -13.60
N MET A 226 3.35 5.49 -12.62
CA MET A 226 2.12 6.29 -12.60
C MET A 226 2.29 7.64 -13.29
N ARG A 227 3.51 8.16 -13.42
CA ARG A 227 3.80 9.34 -14.27
C ARG A 227 3.95 9.00 -15.75
N SER A 228 4.45 7.81 -16.06
CA SER A 228 4.95 7.52 -17.41
C SER A 228 3.84 7.26 -18.41
N THR A 229 3.55 8.30 -19.19
CA THR A 229 3.45 8.25 -20.66
C THR A 229 3.81 9.65 -21.21
N PRO A 230 5.03 9.87 -21.75
CA PRO A 230 5.40 11.12 -22.43
C PRO A 230 4.52 11.47 -23.64
N THR A 231 3.79 10.50 -24.18
CA THR A 231 2.91 10.64 -25.34
C THR A 231 1.44 10.87 -24.99
N ASP A 232 1.01 10.51 -23.77
CA ASP A 232 -0.37 10.74 -23.32
C ASP A 232 -0.38 11.88 -22.31
N LYS A 233 -0.93 13.02 -22.74
CA LYS A 233 -1.29 14.14 -21.85
C LYS A 233 -2.44 13.80 -20.90
N THR A 234 -2.94 12.57 -20.94
CA THR A 234 -4.04 12.10 -20.10
C THR A 234 -3.47 11.45 -18.85
N PRO A 235 -3.73 11.99 -17.66
CA PRO A 235 -3.20 11.41 -16.43
C PRO A 235 -3.83 10.03 -16.18
N LYS A 236 -3.02 9.03 -15.85
CA LYS A 236 -3.53 7.69 -15.51
C LYS A 236 -4.45 7.81 -14.29
N GLN A 237 -5.66 7.24 -14.39
CA GLN A 237 -6.62 7.14 -13.28
C GLN A 237 -6.89 5.69 -12.88
N PRO A 238 -5.84 4.91 -12.59
CA PRO A 238 -5.91 3.46 -12.42
C PRO A 238 -6.72 2.99 -11.19
N LEU A 239 -7.14 3.90 -10.31
CA LEU A 239 -8.12 3.61 -9.25
C LEU A 239 -9.51 3.27 -9.83
N LEU A 240 -9.86 3.91 -10.95
CA LEU A 240 -11.16 3.76 -11.59
C LEU A 240 -10.97 2.98 -12.89
N GLU A 241 -11.93 2.13 -13.22
CA GLU A 241 -12.01 1.57 -14.58
C GLU A 241 -12.11 2.68 -15.64
N ASP A 242 -11.67 2.39 -16.86
CA ASP A 242 -11.59 3.38 -17.95
C ASP A 242 -12.92 4.10 -18.22
N ASN A 243 -14.04 3.40 -18.01
CA ASN A 243 -15.42 3.90 -18.16
C ASN A 243 -15.82 4.96 -17.11
N LEU A 244 -15.10 5.04 -15.98
CA LEU A 244 -15.26 6.01 -14.91
C LEU A 244 -14.17 7.07 -14.96
N ALA A 245 -12.94 6.67 -15.30
CA ALA A 245 -11.78 7.55 -15.46
C ALA A 245 -11.96 8.59 -16.59
N SER A 246 -12.54 8.17 -17.72
CA SER A 246 -12.76 9.02 -18.90
C SER A 246 -14.04 9.85 -18.85
N PHE A 247 -14.79 9.76 -17.74
CA PHE A 247 -16.09 10.41 -17.58
C PHE A 247 -15.93 11.94 -17.50
N LYS A 248 -16.57 12.65 -18.43
CA LYS A 248 -16.59 14.12 -18.49
C LYS A 248 -17.96 14.64 -18.10
N LEU A 249 -18.00 15.64 -17.22
CA LEU A 249 -19.21 16.34 -16.81
C LEU A 249 -19.36 17.67 -17.55
N GLU A 250 -20.55 18.28 -17.43
CA GLU A 250 -20.85 19.56 -18.10
C GLU A 250 -19.95 20.69 -17.59
N SER A 251 -19.68 20.74 -16.27
CA SER A 251 -18.75 21.70 -15.67
C SER A 251 -17.26 21.40 -15.89
N GLY A 252 -16.92 20.25 -16.50
CA GLY A 252 -15.54 19.85 -16.80
C GLY A 252 -15.13 18.52 -16.19
N ALA A 253 -13.81 18.33 -16.01
CA ALA A 253 -13.25 17.09 -15.48
C ALA A 253 -13.42 17.01 -13.96
N VAL A 254 -14.00 15.89 -13.50
CA VAL A 254 -14.24 15.57 -12.08
C VAL A 254 -12.95 15.20 -11.34
N LEU A 255 -12.01 14.64 -12.10
CA LEU A 255 -10.78 14.03 -11.65
C LEU A 255 -9.64 14.53 -12.53
N GLU A 256 -8.69 15.24 -11.93
CA GLU A 256 -7.53 15.80 -12.62
C GLU A 256 -6.27 15.29 -11.94
N ASN A 257 -5.41 14.57 -12.68
CA ASN A 257 -4.20 13.93 -12.16
C ASN A 257 -4.43 13.06 -10.91
N GLY A 258 -5.58 12.40 -10.76
CA GLY A 258 -5.88 11.61 -9.56
C GLY A 258 -6.64 12.39 -8.50
N TYR A 259 -6.71 13.71 -8.61
CA TYR A 259 -7.32 14.54 -7.60
C TYR A 259 -8.79 14.84 -7.91
N LEU A 260 -9.69 14.32 -7.07
CA LEU A 260 -11.14 14.49 -7.18
C LEU A 260 -11.61 15.63 -6.28
N LYS A 261 -12.22 16.65 -6.87
CA LYS A 261 -12.74 17.84 -6.15
C LYS A 261 -14.25 17.97 -6.34
N PRO A 262 -15.09 17.10 -5.74
CA PRO A 262 -16.54 17.16 -5.97
C PRO A 262 -17.14 18.48 -5.51
N ALA A 263 -16.50 19.14 -4.52
CA ALA A 263 -16.91 20.44 -4.01
C ALA A 263 -16.88 21.58 -5.07
N LEU A 264 -16.16 21.39 -6.19
CA LEU A 264 -16.11 22.35 -7.29
C LEU A 264 -17.18 22.08 -8.36
N LEU A 265 -17.87 20.95 -8.29
CA LEU A 265 -18.94 20.59 -9.21
C LEU A 265 -20.26 21.23 -8.77
N ASN A 266 -21.09 21.60 -9.73
CA ASN A 266 -22.48 21.98 -9.45
C ASN A 266 -23.29 20.75 -8.97
N ASP A 267 -24.47 20.99 -8.38
CA ASP A 267 -25.28 19.92 -7.79
C ASP A 267 -25.71 18.85 -8.81
N HIS A 268 -26.02 19.25 -10.04
CA HIS A 268 -26.41 18.31 -11.11
C HIS A 268 -25.25 17.36 -11.48
N ASP A 269 -24.05 17.91 -11.59
CA ASP A 269 -22.83 17.20 -11.92
C ASP A 269 -22.41 16.26 -10.77
N GLN A 270 -22.51 16.71 -9.52
CA GLN A 270 -22.31 15.82 -8.37
C GLN A 270 -23.30 14.66 -8.38
N GLU A 271 -24.58 14.92 -8.62
CA GLU A 271 -25.64 13.90 -8.63
C GLU A 271 -25.44 12.89 -9.77
N THR A 272 -25.06 13.38 -10.94
CA THR A 272 -24.73 12.55 -12.10
C THR A 272 -23.53 11.65 -11.80
N PHE A 273 -22.46 12.19 -11.21
CA PHE A 273 -21.29 11.41 -10.85
C PHE A 273 -21.58 10.39 -9.74
N ALA A 274 -22.32 10.78 -8.70
CA ALA A 274 -22.74 9.87 -7.63
C ALA A 274 -23.55 8.68 -8.18
N THR A 275 -24.53 8.95 -9.04
CA THR A 275 -25.35 7.92 -9.68
C THR A 275 -24.52 7.01 -10.57
N ARG A 276 -23.55 7.57 -11.29
CA ARG A 276 -22.64 6.79 -12.15
C ARG A 276 -21.76 5.84 -11.33
N LEU A 277 -21.17 6.32 -10.24
CA LEU A 277 -20.41 5.48 -9.31
C LEU A 277 -21.27 4.34 -8.77
N GLU A 278 -22.47 4.65 -8.27
CA GLU A 278 -23.38 3.64 -7.71
C GLU A 278 -23.84 2.60 -8.75
N THR A 279 -24.01 3.01 -10.01
CA THR A 279 -24.35 2.11 -11.12
C THR A 279 -23.18 1.19 -11.51
N ALA A 280 -21.96 1.72 -11.49
CA ALA A 280 -20.74 0.97 -11.75
C ALA A 280 -20.48 -0.10 -10.67
N GLY A 281 -20.73 0.27 -9.40
CA GLY A 281 -20.54 -0.65 -8.28
C GLY A 281 -19.06 -0.79 -7.87
N PRO A 282 -18.78 -1.46 -6.73
CA PRO A 282 -17.44 -1.51 -6.14
C PRO A 282 -16.43 -2.32 -6.96
N GLY A 283 -16.87 -3.11 -7.94
CA GLY A 283 -15.97 -3.86 -8.84
C GLY A 283 -15.17 -2.94 -9.77
N ASP A 284 -15.69 -1.75 -10.08
CA ASP A 284 -15.01 -0.75 -10.90
C ASP A 284 -14.00 0.10 -10.10
N LEU A 285 -13.85 -0.19 -8.79
CA LEU A 285 -12.82 0.38 -7.95
C LEU A 285 -11.63 -0.57 -7.87
N ARG A 286 -10.44 0.00 -7.96
CA ARG A 286 -9.16 -0.71 -7.82
C ARG A 286 -8.37 -0.13 -6.67
N ILE A 287 -7.44 -0.92 -6.15
CA ILE A 287 -6.48 -0.50 -5.13
C ILE A 287 -5.10 -0.96 -5.54
N LEU A 288 -4.09 -0.13 -5.29
CA LEU A 288 -2.71 -0.55 -5.39
C LEU A 288 -2.24 -0.99 -4.01
N ALA A 289 -1.83 -2.25 -3.90
CA ALA A 289 -1.13 -2.77 -2.75
C ALA A 289 0.29 -3.13 -3.20
N GLN A 290 1.29 -2.42 -2.71
CA GLN A 290 2.67 -2.50 -3.17
C GLN A 290 3.58 -3.03 -2.04
N PRO A 291 4.09 -4.26 -2.17
CA PRO A 291 5.15 -4.76 -1.30
C PRO A 291 6.42 -3.94 -1.48
N GLY A 292 7.13 -3.68 -0.38
CA GLY A 292 8.40 -2.97 -0.40
C GLY A 292 9.18 -3.14 0.90
N TYR A 293 10.33 -2.48 0.95
CA TYR A 293 11.17 -2.42 2.14
C TYR A 293 11.11 -1.03 2.75
N SER A 294 11.04 -0.95 4.07
CA SER A 294 11.36 0.29 4.77
C SER A 294 12.85 0.59 4.76
N GLU A 295 13.23 1.81 5.13
CA GLU A 295 14.64 2.24 5.15
C GLU A 295 15.52 1.49 6.17
N ASP A 296 14.90 0.77 7.12
CA ASP A 296 15.56 -0.15 8.05
C ASP A 296 15.42 -1.64 7.65
N GLY A 297 14.90 -1.91 6.45
CA GLY A 297 14.87 -3.24 5.82
C GLY A 297 13.70 -4.12 6.21
N LYS A 298 12.67 -3.60 6.89
CA LYS A 298 11.45 -4.37 7.19
C LYS A 298 10.59 -4.52 5.95
N ASN A 299 9.99 -5.69 5.78
CA ASN A 299 8.98 -5.91 4.75
C ASN A 299 7.69 -5.20 5.13
N ILE A 300 7.15 -4.39 4.24
CA ILE A 300 5.87 -3.72 4.42
C ILE A 300 5.01 -3.84 3.16
N LEU A 301 3.69 -3.81 3.35
CA LEU A 301 2.72 -3.67 2.27
C LEU A 301 2.06 -2.30 2.38
N GLN A 302 2.45 -1.36 1.51
CA GLN A 302 1.73 -0.09 1.39
C GLN A 302 0.45 -0.31 0.58
N VAL A 303 -0.70 0.01 1.14
CA VAL A 303 -1.98 -0.03 0.44
C VAL A 303 -2.44 1.41 0.21
N LEU A 304 -2.50 1.81 -1.04
CA LEU A 304 -2.74 3.18 -1.48
C LEU A 304 -4.26 3.38 -1.63
N ASN A 305 -4.86 4.17 -0.72
CA ASN A 305 -6.29 4.43 -0.75
C ASN A 305 -6.56 5.93 -0.98
N PHE A 306 -7.68 6.18 -1.65
CA PHE A 306 -8.11 7.48 -2.09
C PHE A 306 -9.34 8.01 -1.37
N ALA A 307 -9.45 9.33 -1.23
CA ALA A 307 -10.66 9.99 -0.76
C ALA A 307 -10.98 11.24 -1.60
N PRO A 308 -12.27 11.60 -1.76
CA PRO A 308 -12.65 12.86 -2.41
C PRO A 308 -12.25 14.08 -1.58
N ALA A 309 -11.77 15.15 -2.22
CA ALA A 309 -11.32 16.35 -1.53
C ALA A 309 -12.43 17.41 -1.38
N TYR A 310 -12.72 17.79 -0.13
CA TYR A 310 -13.54 18.96 0.24
C TYR A 310 -12.69 20.03 0.96
N GLN A 311 -11.38 20.06 0.69
CA GLN A 311 -10.47 21.05 1.27
C GLN A 311 -10.89 22.46 0.89
N GLY A 312 -10.94 23.35 1.87
CA GLY A 312 -11.44 24.73 1.68
C GLY A 312 -12.97 24.86 1.73
N PHE A 313 -13.72 23.75 1.74
CA PHE A 313 -15.19 23.75 1.78
C PHE A 313 -15.73 23.14 3.08
N HIS A 314 -17.07 23.16 3.22
CA HIS A 314 -17.77 22.40 4.25
C HIS A 314 -17.89 20.93 3.82
N PRO A 315 -17.87 19.97 4.77
CA PRO A 315 -18.23 18.59 4.49
C PRO A 315 -19.61 18.53 3.81
N PRO A 316 -19.82 17.64 2.83
CA PRO A 316 -21.12 17.50 2.19
C PRO A 316 -22.18 17.06 3.20
N ALA A 317 -23.39 17.61 3.08
CA ALA A 317 -24.51 17.26 3.95
C ALA A 317 -24.89 15.78 3.80
N SER A 318 -25.35 15.16 4.90
CA SER A 318 -25.83 13.77 4.86
C SER A 318 -26.94 13.61 3.83
N GLY A 319 -26.82 12.61 2.97
CA GLY A 319 -27.75 12.29 1.89
C GLY A 319 -27.51 13.05 0.58
N SER A 320 -26.63 14.06 0.56
CA SER A 320 -26.30 14.75 -0.70
C SER A 320 -25.49 13.88 -1.66
N ALA A 321 -25.42 14.29 -2.92
CA ALA A 321 -24.58 13.65 -3.92
C ALA A 321 -23.10 13.55 -3.48
N GLY A 322 -22.55 14.64 -2.94
CA GLY A 322 -21.21 14.65 -2.38
C GLY A 322 -20.99 13.64 -1.24
N HIS A 323 -21.99 13.46 -0.38
CA HIS A 323 -21.95 12.43 0.69
C HIS A 323 -22.00 11.01 0.12
N ARG A 324 -22.83 10.78 -0.89
CA ARG A 324 -22.90 9.49 -1.62
C ARG A 324 -21.58 9.13 -2.29
N ILE A 325 -20.92 10.09 -2.95
CA ILE A 325 -19.58 9.93 -3.53
C ILE A 325 -18.57 9.47 -2.46
N CYS A 326 -18.54 10.13 -1.29
CA CYS A 326 -17.67 9.73 -0.19
C CYS A 326 -17.98 8.31 0.33
N LYS A 327 -19.27 7.97 0.50
CA LYS A 327 -19.70 6.64 0.97
C LYS A 327 -19.39 5.52 -0.01
N PHE A 328 -19.38 5.83 -1.31
CA PHE A 328 -19.04 4.86 -2.34
C PHE A 328 -17.53 4.61 -2.39
N LEU A 329 -16.71 5.66 -2.28
CA LEU A 329 -15.28 5.55 -2.50
C LEU A 329 -14.53 5.09 -1.24
N VAL A 330 -14.78 5.67 -0.08
CA VAL A 330 -13.87 5.51 1.08
C VAL A 330 -14.03 4.17 1.81
N PRO A 331 -15.23 3.78 2.31
CA PRO A 331 -15.39 2.55 3.10
C PRO A 331 -14.96 1.26 2.39
N PRO A 332 -15.29 1.02 1.10
CA PRO A 332 -14.84 -0.20 0.41
C PRO A 332 -13.33 -0.37 0.35
N GLN A 333 -12.57 0.72 0.22
CA GLN A 333 -11.12 0.66 0.22
C GLN A 333 -10.57 0.29 1.62
N TYR A 334 -11.14 0.83 2.71
CA TYR A 334 -10.79 0.42 4.08
C TYR A 334 -11.05 -1.07 4.32
N ARG A 335 -12.21 -1.56 3.86
CA ARG A 335 -12.55 -2.98 3.91
C ARG A 335 -11.51 -3.82 3.16
N ALA A 336 -11.15 -3.43 1.93
CA ALA A 336 -10.17 -4.14 1.13
C ALA A 336 -8.78 -4.17 1.80
N THR A 337 -8.32 -3.06 2.38
CA THR A 337 -7.09 -3.02 3.18
C THR A 337 -7.13 -4.03 4.35
N ALA A 338 -8.26 -4.10 5.07
CA ALA A 338 -8.45 -5.07 6.15
C ALA A 338 -8.51 -6.53 5.64
N GLN A 339 -9.14 -6.76 4.49
CA GLN A 339 -9.19 -8.08 3.85
C GLN A 339 -7.79 -8.58 3.47
N LEU A 340 -6.93 -7.70 2.95
CA LEU A 340 -5.53 -8.02 2.68
C LEU A 340 -4.78 -8.41 3.97
N ALA A 341 -4.97 -7.66 5.06
CA ALA A 341 -4.37 -7.99 6.35
C ALA A 341 -4.81 -9.37 6.88
N VAL A 342 -6.11 -9.68 6.79
CA VAL A 342 -6.64 -11.00 7.18
C VAL A 342 -6.06 -12.12 6.31
N MET A 343 -6.05 -11.94 4.98
CA MET A 343 -5.50 -12.96 4.08
C MET A 343 -4.02 -13.23 4.36
N LYS A 344 -3.23 -12.18 4.67
CA LYS A 344 -1.84 -12.33 5.12
C LYS A 344 -1.75 -13.08 6.46
N ALA A 345 -2.62 -12.78 7.42
CA ALA A 345 -2.62 -13.46 8.73
C ALA A 345 -2.91 -14.95 8.57
N VAL A 346 -3.92 -15.29 7.77
CA VAL A 346 -4.29 -16.67 7.46
C VAL A 346 -3.15 -17.40 6.74
N LYS A 347 -2.54 -16.76 5.73
CA LYS A 347 -1.48 -17.38 4.93
C LYS A 347 -0.21 -17.64 5.74
N THR A 348 0.17 -16.70 6.59
CA THR A 348 1.42 -16.77 7.37
C THR A 348 1.27 -17.50 8.70
N GLY A 349 0.03 -17.65 9.19
CA GLY A 349 -0.24 -18.12 10.55
C GLY A 349 0.29 -17.18 11.64
N ARG A 350 0.57 -15.92 11.28
CA ARG A 350 1.13 -14.90 12.17
C ARG A 350 0.12 -13.78 12.38
N ARG A 351 0.34 -13.04 13.48
CA ARG A 351 -0.39 -11.81 13.75
C ARG A 351 0.11 -10.70 12.84
N ILE A 352 -0.81 -10.09 12.09
CA ILE A 352 -0.49 -9.05 11.11
C ILE A 352 -0.84 -7.66 11.68
N PRO A 353 0.13 -6.74 11.75
CA PRO A 353 -0.14 -5.35 12.03
C PRO A 353 -0.84 -4.68 10.84
N LEU A 354 -1.93 -3.97 11.11
CA LEU A 354 -2.67 -3.14 10.17
C LEU A 354 -2.65 -1.69 10.64
N HIS A 355 -1.94 -0.82 9.94
CA HIS A 355 -1.83 0.60 10.25
C HIS A 355 -2.81 1.42 9.39
N LEU A 356 -3.71 2.16 10.02
CA LEU A 356 -4.72 3.00 9.37
C LEU A 356 -4.46 4.49 9.60
N THR A 357 -4.38 5.26 8.51
CA THR A 357 -4.00 6.69 8.50
C THR A 357 -5.17 7.66 8.32
N LEU A 358 -6.39 7.22 8.66
CA LEU A 358 -7.61 8.05 8.69
C LEU A 358 -7.84 8.90 7.42
N ILE A 359 -7.58 8.30 6.27
CA ILE A 359 -7.80 8.87 4.94
C ILE A 359 -9.21 9.49 4.84
N GLY A 360 -9.26 10.72 4.34
CA GLY A 360 -10.49 11.52 4.21
C GLY A 360 -10.82 12.41 5.41
N GLN A 361 -10.26 12.19 6.61
CA GLN A 361 -10.66 12.91 7.84
C GLN A 361 -9.81 14.14 8.18
N GLY A 362 -8.67 14.31 7.53
CA GLY A 362 -7.80 15.48 7.67
C GLY A 362 -8.23 16.63 6.76
N ALA A 363 -7.36 17.01 5.83
CA ALA A 363 -7.58 18.11 4.89
C ALA A 363 -8.82 17.92 4.01
N PHE A 364 -9.20 16.68 3.72
CA PHE A 364 -10.26 16.34 2.75
C PHE A 364 -11.67 16.41 3.34
N LYS A 365 -11.82 16.55 4.66
CA LYS A 365 -13.09 16.86 5.36
C LYS A 365 -14.28 15.96 4.96
N ASN A 366 -14.05 14.67 4.78
CA ASN A 366 -15.12 13.72 4.48
C ASN A 366 -16.08 13.59 5.67
N PRO A 367 -17.39 13.35 5.45
CA PRO A 367 -18.38 13.24 6.53
C PRO A 367 -18.01 12.19 7.58
N SER A 368 -18.34 12.46 8.84
CA SER A 368 -17.94 11.61 9.98
C SER A 368 -18.58 10.22 9.93
N ASP A 369 -19.80 10.11 9.42
CA ASP A 369 -20.50 8.83 9.26
C ASP A 369 -19.86 7.94 8.18
N VAL A 370 -19.19 8.52 7.18
CA VAL A 370 -18.36 7.77 6.20
C VAL A 370 -17.21 7.09 6.92
N MET A 371 -16.52 7.80 7.83
CA MET A 371 -15.45 7.22 8.64
C MET A 371 -15.98 6.18 9.62
N LYS A 372 -17.12 6.45 10.26
CA LYS A 372 -17.78 5.47 11.13
C LYS A 372 -18.07 4.17 10.40
N LYS A 373 -18.60 4.26 9.18
CA LYS A 373 -18.81 3.08 8.33
C LYS A 373 -17.49 2.40 7.97
N ALA A 374 -16.46 3.15 7.56
CA ALA A 374 -15.17 2.59 7.17
C ALA A 374 -14.51 1.81 8.31
N LEU A 375 -14.51 2.35 9.53
CA LEU A 375 -13.97 1.66 10.71
C LEU A 375 -14.83 0.48 11.15
N LYS A 376 -16.16 0.56 10.98
CA LYS A 376 -17.05 -0.60 11.19
C LYS A 376 -16.76 -1.72 10.20
N ASP A 377 -16.57 -1.39 8.92
CA ASP A 377 -16.21 -2.38 7.89
C ASP A 377 -14.86 -3.04 8.21
N VAL A 378 -13.87 -2.27 8.70
CA VAL A 378 -12.61 -2.85 9.20
C VAL A 378 -12.87 -3.78 10.36
N TYR A 379 -13.59 -3.32 11.39
CA TYR A 379 -13.90 -4.11 12.59
C TYR A 379 -14.52 -5.45 12.22
N ASP A 380 -15.57 -5.44 11.40
CA ASP A 380 -16.29 -6.64 10.96
C ASP A 380 -15.38 -7.58 10.15
N THR A 381 -14.50 -7.03 9.32
CA THR A 381 -13.60 -7.80 8.45
C THR A 381 -12.54 -8.56 9.26
N VAL A 382 -11.99 -7.94 10.31
CA VAL A 382 -10.90 -8.51 11.11
C VAL A 382 -11.37 -9.38 12.27
N GLN A 383 -12.69 -9.45 12.54
CA GLN A 383 -13.22 -10.31 13.60
C GLN A 383 -12.84 -11.78 13.40
N GLY A 384 -12.32 -12.41 14.44
CA GLY A 384 -11.91 -13.82 14.42
C GLY A 384 -10.53 -14.08 13.79
N TYR A 385 -9.74 -13.03 13.53
CA TYR A 385 -8.43 -13.16 12.90
C TYR A 385 -7.32 -12.50 13.72
N ASP A 386 -6.08 -12.99 13.56
CA ASP A 386 -4.88 -12.46 14.19
C ASP A 386 -4.42 -11.16 13.51
N VAL A 387 -5.19 -10.09 13.70
CA VAL A 387 -4.86 -8.75 13.18
C VAL A 387 -4.77 -7.75 14.34
N ASP A 388 -3.68 -6.99 14.37
CA ASP A 388 -3.52 -5.85 15.27
C ASP A 388 -3.77 -4.56 14.50
N VAL A 389 -4.87 -3.88 14.79
CA VAL A 389 -5.29 -2.65 14.11
C VAL A 389 -4.76 -1.45 14.88
N TYR A 390 -3.85 -0.70 14.26
CA TYR A 390 -3.29 0.55 14.77
C TYR A 390 -3.94 1.72 14.02
N ILE A 391 -4.73 2.53 14.72
CA ILE A 391 -5.41 3.70 14.17
C ILE A 391 -4.60 4.94 14.53
N HIS A 392 -4.04 5.60 13.52
CA HIS A 392 -3.11 6.71 13.68
C HIS A 392 -3.82 8.06 13.69
N VAL A 393 -3.54 8.84 14.72
CA VAL A 393 -4.11 10.17 14.91
C VAL A 393 -3.00 11.16 15.20
N PHE A 394 -2.95 12.27 14.48
CA PHE A 394 -1.86 13.23 14.63
C PHE A 394 -1.98 14.10 15.89
N SER A 395 -3.18 14.44 16.33
CA SER A 395 -3.40 15.40 17.42
C SER A 395 -4.56 15.01 18.32
N LYS A 396 -4.58 15.57 19.53
CA LYS A 396 -5.68 15.36 20.49
C LYS A 396 -7.03 15.79 19.92
N SER A 397 -7.07 16.91 19.20
CA SER A 397 -8.29 17.34 18.49
C SER A 397 -8.73 16.34 17.42
N GLY A 398 -7.78 15.72 16.70
CA GLY A 398 -8.09 14.63 15.78
C GLY A 398 -8.69 13.42 16.51
N LEU A 399 -8.19 13.11 17.71
CA LEU A 399 -8.67 12.00 18.51
C LEU A 399 -10.10 12.25 18.99
N ASP A 400 -10.39 13.46 19.47
CA ASP A 400 -11.73 13.83 19.94
C ASP A 400 -12.76 13.79 18.79
N LYS A 401 -12.32 14.06 17.54
CA LYS A 401 -13.15 13.88 16.33
C LYS A 401 -13.32 12.43 15.91
N LEU A 402 -12.30 11.59 16.13
CA LEU A 402 -12.33 10.17 15.76
C LEU A 402 -13.22 9.37 16.71
N GLN A 403 -13.16 9.64 18.02
CA GLN A 403 -13.81 8.83 19.05
C GLN A 403 -15.29 8.53 18.78
N PRO A 404 -16.14 9.49 18.38
CA PRO A 404 -17.55 9.22 18.06
C PRO A 404 -17.78 8.29 16.86
N ASN A 405 -16.75 8.10 16.03
CA ASN A 405 -16.79 7.27 14.82
C ASN A 405 -16.23 5.86 15.05
N LEU A 406 -15.62 5.59 16.21
CA LEU A 406 -15.16 4.24 16.53
C LEU A 406 -16.37 3.32 16.75
N PRO A 407 -16.37 2.09 16.19
CA PRO A 407 -17.37 1.09 16.53
C PRO A 407 -17.43 0.86 18.04
N SER A 408 -18.64 0.90 18.61
CA SER A 408 -18.89 0.66 20.04
C SER A 408 -18.42 -0.72 20.51
N GLU A 409 -18.28 -1.66 19.57
CA GLU A 409 -17.83 -3.02 19.77
C GLU A 409 -16.31 -3.13 19.93
N ILE A 410 -15.56 -2.09 19.56
CA ILE A 410 -14.17 -1.95 19.96
C ILE A 410 -14.19 -1.57 21.44
N GLY A 411 -14.04 -2.57 22.31
CA GLY A 411 -14.04 -2.39 23.76
C GLY A 411 -12.85 -1.53 24.24
N THR A 412 -11.83 -2.18 24.78
CA THR A 412 -10.66 -1.46 25.31
C THR A 412 -9.76 -0.99 24.18
N LEU A 413 -9.59 0.33 24.07
CA LEU A 413 -8.59 0.95 23.21
C LEU A 413 -7.33 1.23 24.01
N THR A 414 -6.19 0.75 23.52
CA THR A 414 -4.88 1.11 24.06
C THR A 414 -4.39 2.38 23.37
N VAL A 415 -4.18 3.46 24.12
CA VAL A 415 -3.58 4.69 23.59
C VAL A 415 -2.06 4.64 23.79
N SER A 416 -1.31 4.72 22.69
CA SER A 416 0.15 4.82 22.66
C SER A 416 0.57 6.22 22.21
N SER A 417 1.49 6.87 22.94
CA SER A 417 2.01 8.20 22.62
C SER A 417 3.36 8.13 21.90
N ASN A 418 3.83 9.24 21.34
CA ASN A 418 5.15 9.36 20.72
C ASN A 418 6.32 8.81 21.56
N LYS A 419 6.25 8.93 22.90
CA LYS A 419 7.29 8.40 23.80
C LYS A 419 7.28 6.87 23.85
N ASP A 420 6.14 6.25 23.59
CA ASP A 420 5.93 4.80 23.60
C ASP A 420 6.17 4.18 22.20
N PHE A 421 6.12 4.99 21.14
CA PHE A 421 6.53 4.58 19.80
C PHE A 421 8.07 4.68 19.61
N ASP A 422 8.72 5.67 20.24
CA ASP A 422 10.18 5.75 20.39
C ASP A 422 10.74 4.63 21.31
N MET A 423 9.89 3.92 22.07
CA MET A 423 10.30 2.85 23.01
C MET A 423 10.73 1.54 22.35
N PHE A 424 10.77 1.47 21.02
CA PHE A 424 11.17 0.28 20.30
C PHE A 424 12.56 0.35 19.64
N ALA A 425 13.47 1.10 20.24
CA ALA A 425 14.90 0.96 19.92
C ALA A 425 15.34 -0.50 20.13
N PRO A 426 16.19 -1.08 19.25
CA PRO A 426 16.69 -2.44 19.40
C PRO A 426 17.32 -2.65 20.78
N GLY A 427 16.88 -3.68 21.53
CA GLY A 427 17.50 -4.11 22.78
C GLY A 427 16.83 -3.68 24.09
N LYS A 428 15.66 -3.01 24.06
CA LYS A 428 14.84 -2.82 25.27
C LYS A 428 13.70 -3.84 25.33
N PRO A 429 13.46 -4.49 26.50
CA PRO A 429 12.31 -5.36 26.67
C PRO A 429 11.01 -4.55 26.50
N PHE A 430 10.07 -5.13 25.77
CA PHE A 430 8.70 -4.64 25.68
C PHE A 430 8.13 -4.52 27.10
N ASP A 431 7.83 -3.31 27.54
CA ASP A 431 7.02 -3.08 28.73
C ASP A 431 5.57 -2.88 28.28
N PRO A 432 4.70 -3.89 28.43
CA PRO A 432 3.31 -3.72 28.05
C PRO A 432 2.65 -2.57 28.83
N TYR A 433 3.10 -2.19 30.02
CA TYR A 433 2.27 -1.51 31.01
C TYR A 433 2.09 0.01 30.91
N ILE A 434 2.55 0.69 29.86
CA ILE A 434 2.22 2.12 29.65
C ILE A 434 0.89 2.21 28.90
N PHE A 435 -0.19 1.90 29.63
CA PHE A 435 -1.56 1.90 29.13
C PHE A 435 -2.35 3.06 29.73
N TYR A 436 -2.93 3.92 28.89
CA TYR A 436 -4.17 4.59 29.26
C TYR A 436 -5.33 3.69 28.85
N THR A 437 -5.81 2.87 29.78
CA THR A 437 -7.13 2.26 29.65
C THR A 437 -8.16 3.36 29.84
N MET A 438 -8.77 3.82 28.75
CA MET A 438 -10.01 4.58 28.87
C MET A 438 -11.10 3.56 29.20
N SER A 439 -11.35 3.33 30.49
CA SER A 439 -12.51 2.56 30.91
C SER A 439 -13.76 3.32 30.48
N SER A 440 -14.54 2.72 29.58
CA SER A 440 -15.86 3.21 29.20
C SER A 440 -16.75 3.28 30.44
N SER A 441 -16.93 4.49 30.97
CA SER A 441 -18.16 4.83 31.69
C SER A 441 -19.12 5.31 30.61
N PHE A 442 -20.05 4.44 30.23
CA PHE A 442 -21.08 4.68 29.21
C PHE A 442 -21.96 5.89 29.53
#